data_AF-A0A4P6Q3Q7-F1
#
_entry.id   AF-A0A4P6Q3Q7-F1
#
_cell.length_a   1.000
_cell.length_b   1.000
_cell.length_c   1.000
_cell.angle_alpha   90.00
_cell.angle_beta   90.00
_cell.angle_gamma   90.00
#
_symmetry.space_group_name_H-M   'P 1'
#
loop_
_entity.id
_entity.type
_entity.pdbx_description
1 polymer ?
#
loop_
_entity_poly.entity_id
_entity_poly.type
_entity_poly.pdbx_seq_one_letter_code
_entity_poly.pdbx_strand_id
1 'polypeptide(L)'
;MPDVEAQAAAMRAQFQGAAIRIGDSHVIHAQDLCTWIAGVQVPAPACHTGFAISPDRLHPVWQDPTCQLCTGRRRPAEAGEQITGQLTLDATLEDV
;
A
#
# COMPACT_ATOMS: atom_id res chain seq x y z
N MET A 1 12.60 9.67 -20.92
CA MET A 1 11.63 9.45 -19.83
C MET A 1 12.05 10.29 -18.64
N PRO A 2 11.13 10.83 -17.82
CA PRO A 2 11.51 11.42 -16.55
C PRO A 2 12.33 10.40 -15.74
N ASP A 3 13.28 10.91 -14.96
CA ASP A 3 14.08 10.09 -14.05
C ASP A 3 13.16 9.49 -12.98
N VAL A 4 12.87 8.20 -13.12
CA VAL A 4 11.95 7.42 -12.27
C VAL A 4 12.46 7.39 -10.82
N GLU A 5 13.77 7.33 -10.62
CA GLU A 5 14.36 7.35 -9.27
C GLU A 5 14.20 8.72 -8.62
N ALA A 6 14.47 9.79 -9.37
CA ALA A 6 14.26 11.16 -8.88
C ALA A 6 12.77 11.41 -8.56
N GLN A 7 11.85 10.93 -9.39
CA GLN A 7 10.42 11.03 -9.13
C GLN A 7 10.03 10.26 -7.86
N ALA A 8 10.51 9.02 -7.72
CA ALA A 8 10.24 8.21 -6.53
C ALA A 8 10.82 8.86 -5.26
N ALA A 9 12.02 9.47 -5.34
CA ALA A 9 12.62 10.20 -4.24
C ALA A 9 11.80 11.43 -3.83
N ALA A 10 11.33 12.22 -4.81
CA ALA A 10 10.47 13.37 -4.56
C ALA A 10 9.14 12.96 -3.90
N MET A 11 8.53 11.86 -4.38
CA MET A 11 7.32 11.30 -3.76
C MET A 11 7.59 10.85 -2.33
N ARG A 12 8.66 10.10 -2.06
CA ARG A 12 8.98 9.65 -0.69
C ARG A 12 9.17 10.83 0.26
N ALA A 13 9.85 11.89 -0.18
CA ALA A 13 10.00 13.10 0.62
C ALA A 13 8.66 13.81 0.88
N GLN A 14 7.81 13.93 -0.14
CA GLN A 14 6.50 14.58 -0.03
C GLN A 14 5.55 13.84 0.93
N PHE A 15 5.63 12.51 1.00
CA PHE A 15 4.73 11.68 1.81
C PHE A 15 5.33 11.27 3.16
N GLN A 16 6.49 11.84 3.55
CA GLN A 16 7.15 11.48 4.80
C GLN A 16 6.25 11.78 6.02
N GLY A 17 5.87 10.73 6.75
CA GLY A 17 5.00 10.83 7.92
C GLY A 17 3.54 11.19 7.60
N ALA A 18 3.15 11.19 6.33
CA ALA A 18 1.80 11.48 5.89
C ALA A 18 0.99 10.19 5.69
N ALA A 19 -0.31 10.28 5.92
CA ALA A 19 -1.31 9.37 5.39
C ALA A 19 -1.65 9.75 3.92
N ILE A 20 -2.47 8.92 3.25
CA ILE A 20 -2.82 9.11 1.84
C ILE A 20 -4.32 9.34 1.68
N ARG A 21 -4.68 10.36 0.90
CA ARG A 21 -6.02 10.55 0.34
C ARG A 21 -5.97 10.35 -1.17
N ILE A 22 -6.97 9.68 -1.73
CA ILE A 22 -7.04 9.38 -3.18
C ILE A 22 -8.11 10.26 -3.83
N GLY A 23 -7.69 11.17 -4.72
CA GLY A 23 -8.55 12.15 -5.36
C GLY A 23 -9.39 12.94 -4.35
N ASP A 24 -10.70 13.05 -4.62
CA ASP A 24 -11.66 13.76 -3.77
C ASP A 24 -12.30 12.90 -2.68
N SER A 25 -11.80 11.68 -2.44
CA SER A 25 -12.34 10.79 -1.41
C SER A 25 -12.16 11.38 0.00
N HIS A 26 -13.15 11.18 0.88
CA HIS A 26 -13.02 11.50 2.31
C HIS A 26 -12.32 10.39 3.11
N VAL A 27 -11.97 9.27 2.47
CA VAL A 27 -11.28 8.15 3.10
C VAL A 27 -9.78 8.38 3.13
N ILE A 28 -9.18 8.24 4.32
CA ILE A 28 -7.75 8.41 4.56
C ILE A 28 -7.14 7.02 4.78
N HIS A 29 -6.07 6.73 4.05
CA HIS A 29 -5.35 5.46 4.10
C HIS A 29 -4.05 5.61 4.87
N ALA A 30 -3.66 4.59 5.62
CA ALA A 30 -2.27 4.49 6.08
C ALA A 30 -1.35 4.42 4.85
N GLN A 31 -0.19 5.05 4.94
CA GLN A 31 0.84 4.99 3.93
C GLN A 31 1.77 3.80 4.17
N ASP A 32 2.20 3.15 3.10
CA ASP A 32 3.30 2.20 3.06
C ASP A 32 4.11 2.39 1.77
N LEU A 33 5.25 1.73 1.66
CA LEU A 33 6.03 1.67 0.44
C LEU A 33 5.64 0.43 -0.36
N CYS A 34 5.51 0.59 -1.68
CA CYS A 34 5.40 -0.55 -2.57
C CYS A 34 6.37 -0.43 -3.74
N THR A 35 6.74 -1.58 -4.29
CA THR A 35 7.55 -1.67 -5.49
C THR A 35 6.76 -1.17 -6.70
N TRP A 36 7.40 -0.30 -7.48
CA TRP A 36 6.88 0.30 -8.71
C TRP A 36 7.78 -0.10 -9.90
N ILE A 37 7.68 0.66 -10.99
CA ILE A 37 8.42 0.43 -12.24
C ILE A 37 9.93 0.38 -11.96
N ALA A 38 10.64 -0.56 -12.60
CA ALA A 38 12.07 -0.76 -12.43
C ALA A 38 12.51 -1.06 -10.97
N GLY A 39 11.60 -1.56 -10.13
CA GLY A 39 11.92 -1.96 -8.75
C GLY A 39 12.00 -0.81 -7.75
N VAL A 40 11.74 0.44 -8.16
CA VAL A 40 11.82 1.59 -7.24
C VAL A 40 10.64 1.59 -6.28
N GLN A 41 10.85 2.03 -5.04
CA GLN A 41 9.79 2.11 -4.04
C GLN A 41 9.11 3.48 -4.05
N VAL A 42 7.78 3.49 -4.06
CA VAL A 42 6.95 4.71 -3.98
C VAL A 42 5.91 4.61 -2.85
N PRO A 43 5.47 5.74 -2.30
CA PRO A 43 4.34 5.77 -1.36
C PRO A 43 3.07 5.23 -2.01
N ALA A 44 2.35 4.38 -1.26
CA ALA A 44 1.08 3.79 -1.65
C ALA A 44 0.18 3.61 -0.41
N PRO A 45 -1.15 3.52 -0.59
CA PRO A 45 -2.03 3.05 0.47
C PRO A 45 -1.56 1.68 0.97
N ALA A 46 -1.39 1.50 2.28
CA ALA A 46 -0.97 0.24 2.90
C ALA A 46 -1.93 -0.92 2.62
N CYS A 47 -3.20 -0.62 2.33
CA CYS A 47 -4.18 -1.61 1.91
C CYS A 47 -4.13 -1.94 0.41
N HIS A 48 -3.25 -1.28 -0.35
CA HIS A 48 -3.09 -1.33 -1.81
C HIS A 48 -4.34 -0.94 -2.64
N THR A 49 -5.45 -0.58 -1.98
CA THR A 49 -6.67 -0.10 -2.65
C THR A 49 -6.40 1.20 -3.40
N GLY A 50 -6.78 1.23 -4.67
CA GLY A 50 -6.72 2.45 -5.48
C GLY A 50 -5.31 2.91 -5.86
N PHE A 51 -4.26 2.16 -5.51
CA PHE A 51 -2.89 2.49 -5.89
C PHE A 51 -2.70 2.50 -7.43
N ALA A 52 -3.42 1.64 -8.16
CA ALA A 52 -3.38 1.59 -9.61
C ALA A 52 -4.00 2.84 -10.29
N ILE A 53 -4.63 3.75 -9.54
CA ILE A 53 -5.44 4.87 -10.09
C ILE A 53 -4.59 6.11 -10.41
N SER A 54 -3.27 5.95 -10.54
CA SER A 54 -2.27 6.97 -10.94
C SER A 54 -1.69 7.82 -9.79
N PRO A 55 -0.35 8.02 -9.73
CA PRO A 55 0.33 8.77 -8.67
C PRO A 55 -0.16 10.20 -8.45
N ASP A 56 -0.61 10.88 -9.51
CA ASP A 56 -1.12 12.26 -9.47
C ASP A 56 -2.41 12.41 -8.67
N ARG A 57 -3.13 11.30 -8.44
CA ARG A 57 -4.33 11.28 -7.62
C ARG A 57 -4.04 11.00 -6.14
N LEU A 58 -2.78 10.77 -5.77
CA LEU A 58 -2.38 10.58 -4.39
C LEU A 58 -2.04 11.94 -3.76
N HIS A 59 -2.67 12.22 -2.63
CA HIS A 59 -2.44 13.43 -1.87
C HIS A 59 -1.95 13.08 -0.47
N PRO A 60 -0.81 13.64 -0.01
CA PRO A 60 -0.36 13.48 1.36
C PRO A 60 -1.29 14.25 2.29
N VAL A 61 -1.65 13.64 3.42
CA VAL A 61 -2.49 14.27 4.44
C VAL A 61 -2.00 13.87 5.83
N TRP A 62 -2.16 14.74 6.83
CA TRP A 62 -1.61 14.54 8.19
C TRP A 62 -2.68 14.22 9.25
N GLN A 63 -3.81 13.66 8.82
CA GLN A 63 -4.83 13.12 9.73
C GLN A 63 -4.71 11.59 9.83
N ASP A 64 -5.32 11.03 10.88
CA ASP A 64 -5.35 9.58 11.08
C ASP A 64 -6.12 8.85 9.97
N PRO A 65 -5.69 7.63 9.58
CA PRO A 65 -6.43 6.80 8.63
C PRO A 65 -7.83 6.44 9.08
N THR A 66 -8.78 6.60 8.16
CA THR A 66 -10.19 6.25 8.33
C THR A 66 -10.60 5.02 7.51
N CYS A 67 -9.74 4.54 6.61
CA CYS A 67 -9.98 3.32 5.83
C CYS A 67 -10.02 2.09 6.74
N GLN A 68 -11.14 1.36 6.72
CA GLN A 68 -11.36 0.17 7.55
C GLN A 68 -10.33 -0.94 7.33
N LEU A 69 -9.81 -1.10 6.11
CA LEU A 69 -8.73 -2.05 5.83
C LEU A 69 -7.41 -1.60 6.47
N CYS A 70 -7.08 -0.31 6.39
CA CYS A 70 -5.87 0.24 6.98
C CYS A 70 -5.92 0.23 8.51
N THR A 71 -7.07 0.53 9.12
CA THR A 71 -7.26 0.46 10.57
C THR A 71 -7.30 -0.99 11.07
N GLY A 72 -7.91 -1.90 10.29
CA GLY A 72 -7.87 -3.34 10.57
C GLY A 72 -6.46 -3.93 10.50
N ARG A 73 -5.64 -3.52 9.52
CA ARG A 73 -4.22 -3.92 9.36
C ARG A 73 -3.29 -3.35 10.42
N ARG A 74 -3.67 -2.27 11.13
CA ARG A 74 -2.93 -1.76 12.29
C ARG A 74 -3.03 -2.69 13.51
N ARG A 75 -3.96 -3.64 13.52
CA ARG A 75 -3.86 -4.76 14.44
C ARG A 75 -2.61 -5.54 13.99
N PRO A 76 -1.56 -5.69 14.82
CA PRO A 76 -0.45 -6.56 14.46
C PRO A 76 -1.08 -7.87 14.01
N ALA A 77 -0.77 -8.26 12.78
CA ALA A 77 -1.08 -9.61 12.34
C ALA A 77 -0.31 -10.49 13.32
N GLU A 78 -1.03 -11.09 14.27
CA GLU A 78 -0.54 -12.29 14.93
C GLU A 78 -0.36 -13.27 13.78
N ALA A 79 0.88 -13.37 13.32
CA ALA A 79 1.24 -14.15 12.17
C ALA A 79 0.81 -15.59 12.46
N GLY A 80 -0.25 -16.04 11.80
CA GLY A 80 -0.60 -17.45 11.74
C GLY A 80 -1.64 -17.97 12.72
N GLU A 81 -2.64 -17.20 13.15
CA GLU A 81 -3.86 -17.87 13.64
C GLU A 81 -4.56 -18.50 12.42
N GLN A 82 -4.28 -19.78 12.19
CA GLN A 82 -5.03 -20.55 11.21
C GLN A 82 -6.48 -20.63 11.68
N ILE A 83 -7.40 -20.13 10.87
CA ILE A 83 -8.83 -20.29 11.13
C ILE A 83 -9.13 -21.78 10.98
N THR A 84 -9.66 -22.43 12.03
CA THR A 84 -10.06 -23.84 11.97
C THR A 84 -10.95 -24.09 10.75
N GLY A 85 -10.47 -24.93 9.82
CA GLY A 85 -11.14 -25.24 8.55
C GLY A 85 -10.52 -24.58 7.32
N GLN A 86 -9.55 -23.68 7.46
CA GLN A 86 -8.77 -23.17 6.34
C GLN A 86 -7.75 -24.22 5.90
N LEU A 87 -7.90 -24.74 4.68
CA LEU A 87 -6.96 -25.70 4.12
C LEU A 87 -5.62 -25.02 3.80
N THR A 88 -4.52 -25.69 4.14
CA THR A 88 -3.19 -25.29 3.69
C THR A 88 -3.09 -25.50 2.19
N LEU A 89 -2.56 -24.51 1.47
CA LEU A 89 -2.37 -24.63 0.03
C LEU A 89 -1.08 -25.43 -0.23
N ASP A 90 -1.21 -26.74 -0.39
CA ASP A 90 -0.12 -27.59 -0.86
C ASP A 90 0.07 -27.37 -2.37
N ALA A 91 0.96 -26.44 -2.73
CA ALA A 91 1.34 -26.23 -4.12
C ALA A 91 2.29 -27.34 -4.58
N THR A 92 1.75 -28.48 -4.98
CA THR A 92 2.51 -29.47 -5.76
C THR A 92 2.58 -29.00 -7.21
N LEU A 93 3.72 -28.43 -7.58
CA LEU A 93 4.09 -28.27 -8.99
C LEU A 93 4.46 -29.66 -9.52
N GLU A 94 3.53 -30.30 -10.24
CA GLU A 94 3.88 -31.42 -11.10
C GLU A 94 4.30 -30.86 -12.46
N ASP A 95 5.56 -31.12 -12.81
CA ASP A 95 6.20 -30.77 -14.08
C ASP A 95 5.36 -31.18 -15.30
N VAL A 96 5.16 -30.25 -16.24
CA VAL A 96 4.68 -30.52 -17.61
C VAL A 96 5.69 -29.99 -18.61
#